data_AF-A0A7J4MK41-F1
#
_entry.id   AF-A0A7J4MK41-F1
#
_cell.length_a   1.000
_cell.length_b   1.000
_cell.length_c   1.000
_cell.angle_alpha   90.00
_cell.angle_beta   90.00
_cell.angle_gamma   90.00
#
_symmetry.space_group_name_H-M   'P 1'
#
loop_
_entity.id
_entity.type
_entity.pdbx_description
1 polymer ?
#
loop_
_entity_poly.entity_id
_entity_poly.type
_entity_poly.pdbx_seq_one_letter_code
_entity_poly.pdbx_strand_id
1 'polypeptide(L)'
;MTRFFSLKKYGHERGLSAAFRQWRADSHCKFLHGYSLEFEFEFGAHELDERNWVVDFGGLKDLESWLRSNFDHKTLVASDDPKLSEFQLLKENGIIDLVVVESTG
;
A
#
# COMPACT_ATOMS: atom_id res chain seq x y z
N MET A 1 -17.59 3.45 -28.65
CA MET A 1 -16.53 4.38 -28.20
C MET A 1 -15.31 3.56 -27.88
N THR A 2 -14.17 3.85 -28.50
CA THR A 2 -12.89 3.19 -28.17
C THR A 2 -12.48 3.58 -26.75
N ARG A 3 -11.92 2.62 -25.99
CA ARG A 3 -11.32 2.87 -24.67
C ARG A 3 -9.85 2.49 -24.76
N PHE A 4 -8.99 3.42 -24.37
CA PHE A 4 -7.55 3.22 -24.28
C PHE A 4 -7.19 2.88 -22.83
N PHE A 5 -6.23 2.00 -22.65
CA PHE A 5 -5.77 1.56 -21.33
C PHE A 5 -4.26 1.65 -21.21
N SER A 6 -3.77 1.90 -20.01
CA SER A 6 -2.35 1.84 -19.68
C SER A 6 -2.19 1.29 -18.27
N LEU A 7 -1.16 0.47 -18.08
CA LEU A 7 -0.89 -0.24 -16.83
C LEU A 7 0.44 0.22 -16.26
N LYS A 8 0.42 0.66 -15.00
CA LYS A 8 1.63 0.97 -14.23
C LYS A 8 1.73 0.00 -13.08
N LYS A 9 2.84 -0.75 -13.05
CA LYS A 9 3.17 -1.67 -11.97
C LYS A 9 4.32 -1.12 -11.14
N TYR A 10 4.16 -1.16 -9.82
CA TYR A 10 5.20 -0.99 -8.81
C TYR A 10 5.44 -2.38 -8.21
N GLY A 11 6.36 -3.12 -8.81
CA GLY A 11 6.57 -4.54 -8.49
C GLY A 11 7.37 -4.75 -7.21
N HIS A 12 7.54 -6.01 -6.84
CA HIS A 12 8.31 -6.43 -5.66
C HIS A 12 9.74 -5.87 -5.64
N GLU A 13 10.33 -5.55 -6.80
CA GLU A 13 11.66 -4.93 -6.90
C GLU A 13 11.74 -3.54 -6.25
N ARG A 14 10.60 -2.87 -6.03
CA ARG A 14 10.54 -1.58 -5.33
C ARG A 14 10.73 -1.70 -3.83
N GLY A 15 10.64 -2.91 -3.27
CA GLY A 15 10.90 -3.21 -1.86
C GLY A 15 9.80 -2.75 -0.91
N LEU A 16 8.60 -2.43 -1.41
CA LEU A 16 7.47 -2.02 -0.58
C LEU A 16 7.06 -3.17 0.34
N SER A 17 7.59 -3.14 1.56
CA SER A 17 7.45 -4.22 2.54
C SER A 17 6.67 -3.75 3.75
N ALA A 18 5.60 -4.48 4.08
CA ALA A 18 4.70 -4.14 5.16
C ALA A 18 4.48 -5.36 6.06
N ALA A 19 4.41 -5.13 7.36
CA ALA A 19 3.96 -6.12 8.32
C ALA A 19 2.55 -5.78 8.81
N PHE A 20 1.65 -6.75 8.78
CA PHE A 20 0.29 -6.60 9.34
C PHE A 20 -0.25 -7.94 9.82
N ARG A 21 -1.43 -7.90 10.45
CA ARG A 21 -2.16 -9.08 10.88
C ARG A 21 -3.65 -8.89 10.63
N GLN A 22 -4.36 -9.98 10.36
CA GLN A 22 -5.81 -10.03 10.41
C GLN A 22 -6.22 -10.46 11.81
N TRP A 23 -6.45 -9.53 12.73
CA TRP A 23 -6.65 -9.89 14.14
C TRP A 23 -7.89 -10.77 14.38
N ARG A 24 -8.87 -10.74 13.46
CA ARG A 24 -10.07 -11.59 13.49
C ARG A 24 -9.88 -12.99 12.91
N ALA A 25 -8.75 -13.28 12.28
CA ALA A 25 -8.55 -14.57 11.64
C ALA A 25 -8.39 -15.69 12.68
N ASP A 26 -9.00 -16.85 12.38
CA ASP A 26 -8.72 -18.09 13.12
C ASP A 26 -7.40 -18.75 12.68
N SER A 27 -6.87 -18.33 11.52
CA SER A 27 -5.62 -18.82 10.93
C SER A 27 -4.37 -18.18 11.54
N HIS A 28 -3.19 -18.51 10.99
CA HIS A 28 -1.92 -17.87 11.37
C HIS A 28 -1.86 -16.38 11.01
N CYS A 29 -2.76 -15.87 10.15
CA CYS A 29 -2.82 -14.47 9.78
C CYS A 29 -3.11 -13.53 10.96
N LYS A 30 -3.59 -14.06 12.10
CA LYS A 30 -3.80 -13.30 13.35
C LYS A 30 -2.53 -12.82 14.03
N PHE A 31 -1.39 -13.41 13.70
CA PHE A 31 -0.08 -12.99 14.19
C PHE A 31 0.50 -11.94 13.25
N LEU A 32 1.32 -11.02 13.78
CA LEU A 32 2.05 -10.07 12.95
C LEU A 32 3.02 -10.82 12.02
N HIS A 33 2.94 -10.58 10.73
CA HIS A 33 3.82 -11.16 9.71
C HIS A 33 4.01 -10.18 8.55
N GLY A 34 5.01 -10.44 7.72
CA GLY A 34 5.44 -9.53 6.65
C GLY A 34 5.03 -9.97 5.26
N TYR A 35 4.83 -9.00 4.38
CA TYR A 35 4.62 -9.17 2.95
C TYR A 35 5.56 -8.27 2.15
N SER A 36 5.96 -8.75 0.97
CA SER A 36 6.45 -7.89 -0.12
C SER A 36 5.25 -7.53 -0.98
N LEU A 37 4.88 -6.26 -0.98
CA LEU A 37 3.71 -5.76 -1.69
C LEU A 37 4.08 -5.34 -3.11
N GLU A 38 3.11 -5.50 -3.99
CA GLU A 38 3.13 -5.04 -5.37
C GLU A 38 1.81 -4.31 -5.62
N PHE A 39 1.89 -3.22 -6.38
CA PHE A 39 0.73 -2.41 -6.72
C PHE A 39 0.63 -2.28 -8.24
N GLU A 40 -0.55 -2.58 -8.78
CA GLU A 40 -0.87 -2.43 -10.18
C GLU A 40 -1.99 -1.40 -10.32
N PHE A 41 -1.77 -0.41 -11.18
CA PHE A 41 -2.73 0.65 -11.48
C PHE A 41 -3.08 0.58 -12.97
N GLU A 42 -4.37 0.37 -13.24
CA GLU A 42 -4.93 0.45 -14.58
C GLU A 42 -5.59 1.82 -14.77
N PHE A 43 -5.13 2.55 -15.78
CA PHE A 43 -5.67 3.83 -16.19
C PHE A 43 -6.47 3.65 -17.48
N GLY A 44 -7.63 4.31 -17.57
CA GLY A 44 -8.50 4.26 -18.75
C GLY A 44 -8.88 5.65 -19.24
N ALA A 45 -8.90 5.84 -20.56
CA ALA A 45 -9.32 7.08 -21.19
C ALA A 45 -10.17 6.83 -22.46
N HIS A 46 -11.04 7.80 -22.79
CA HIS A 46 -11.83 7.77 -24.03
C HIS A 46 -11.06 8.35 -25.23
N GLU A 47 -10.11 9.25 -24.95
CA GLU A 47 -9.24 9.89 -25.93
C GLU A 47 -7.82 9.93 -25.36
N LEU A 48 -6.83 9.98 -26.24
CA LEU A 48 -5.45 10.16 -25.83
C LEU A 48 -5.13 11.66 -25.72
N ASP A 49 -4.17 12.02 -24.88
CA ASP A 49 -3.67 13.39 -24.80
C ASP A 49 -2.90 13.82 -26.06
N GLU A 50 -2.42 15.07 -26.10
CA GLU A 50 -1.61 15.63 -27.19
C GLU A 50 -0.30 14.86 -27.48
N ARG A 51 0.13 13.98 -26.56
CA ARG A 51 1.32 13.12 -26.66
C ARG A 51 0.97 11.67 -26.98
N ASN A 52 -0.30 11.37 -27.25
CA ASN A 52 -0.85 10.03 -27.48
C ASN A 52 -0.79 9.11 -26.23
N TRP A 53 -0.94 9.66 -25.03
CA TRP A 53 -0.94 8.90 -23.78
C TRP A 53 -2.32 8.83 -23.13
N VAL A 54 -2.55 7.74 -22.39
CA VAL A 54 -3.68 7.61 -21.44
C VAL A 54 -3.36 8.35 -20.13
N VAL A 55 -2.10 8.29 -19.70
CA VAL A 55 -1.59 8.94 -18.50
C VAL A 55 -0.09 9.20 -18.67
N ASP A 56 0.40 10.33 -18.14
CA ASP A 56 1.84 10.58 -18.01
C ASP A 56 2.41 9.83 -16.80
N PHE A 57 3.15 8.76 -17.05
CA PHE A 57 3.84 8.02 -15.99
C PHE A 57 4.92 8.85 -15.27
N GLY A 58 5.50 9.88 -15.92
CA GLY A 58 6.45 10.79 -15.30
C GLY A 58 5.82 11.66 -14.19
N GLY A 59 4.52 11.90 -14.28
CA GLY A 59 3.71 12.60 -13.27
C GLY A 59 3.33 11.76 -12.04
N LEU A 60 3.55 10.43 -12.06
CA LEU A 60 3.15 9.53 -10.96
C LEU A 60 4.17 9.47 -9.81
N LYS A 61 5.03 10.48 -9.66
CA LYS A 61 6.03 10.55 -8.58
C LYS A 61 5.37 10.64 -7.21
N ASP A 62 4.34 11.47 -7.08
CA ASP A 62 3.62 11.64 -5.82
C ASP A 62 2.89 10.36 -5.42
N LEU A 63 2.40 9.58 -6.39
CA LEU A 63 1.85 8.25 -6.15
C LEU A 63 2.91 7.29 -5.60
N GLU A 64 4.11 7.25 -6.19
CA GLU A 64 5.20 6.42 -5.66
C GLU A 64 5.62 6.84 -4.26
N SER A 65 5.75 8.16 -4.01
CA SER A 65 6.06 8.70 -2.69
C SER A 65 4.99 8.33 -1.67
N TRP A 66 3.72 8.40 -2.04
CA TRP A 66 2.61 7.98 -1.20
C TRP A 66 2.70 6.49 -0.86
N LEU A 67 2.94 5.63 -1.86
CA LEU A 67 3.12 4.19 -1.64
C LEU A 67 4.24 3.91 -0.65
N ARG A 68 5.40 4.57 -0.79
CA ARG A 68 6.52 4.42 0.14
C ARG A 68 6.17 4.87 1.56
N SER A 69 5.53 6.03 1.68
CA SER A 69 5.16 6.58 2.99
C SER A 69 4.15 5.72 3.75
N ASN A 70 3.40 4.85 3.06
CA ASN A 70 2.36 4.02 3.66
C ASN A 70 2.70 2.52 3.72
N PHE A 71 3.62 2.03 2.87
CA PHE A 71 3.85 0.59 2.71
C PHE A 71 5.32 0.15 2.69
N ASP A 72 6.29 1.07 2.68
CA ASP A 72 7.71 0.72 2.72
C ASP A 72 8.24 0.72 4.16
N HIS A 73 8.66 -0.45 4.65
CA HIS A 73 9.10 -0.68 6.03
C HIS A 73 8.06 -0.26 7.08
N LYS A 74 6.77 -0.50 6.80
CA LYS A 74 5.67 -0.09 7.67
C LYS A 74 5.04 -1.25 8.43
N THR A 75 4.56 -0.97 9.63
CA THR A 75 3.65 -1.85 10.36
C THR A 75 2.24 -1.29 10.24
N LEU A 76 1.33 -2.02 9.58
CA LEU A 76 -0.06 -1.61 9.39
C LEU A 76 -0.93 -2.29 10.45
N VAL A 77 -1.75 -1.50 11.12
CA VAL A 77 -2.66 -1.99 12.16
C VAL A 77 -4.05 -1.45 11.89
N ALA A 78 -5.05 -2.33 11.89
CA ALA A 78 -6.44 -1.94 11.76
C ALA A 78 -6.85 -1.03 12.92
N SER A 79 -7.62 0.00 12.62
CA SER A 79 -8.10 0.98 13.61
C SER A 79 -8.95 0.34 14.72
N ASP A 80 -9.52 -0.83 14.44
CA ASP A 80 -10.35 -1.61 15.36
C ASP A 80 -9.62 -2.80 16.01
N ASP A 81 -8.30 -2.95 15.79
CA ASP A 81 -7.52 -3.99 16.45
C ASP A 81 -7.55 -3.75 17.97
N PRO A 82 -8.02 -4.72 18.78
CA PRO A 82 -8.07 -4.56 20.24
C PRO A 82 -6.69 -4.36 20.87
N LYS A 83 -5.61 -4.61 20.13
CA LYS A 83 -4.21 -4.42 20.53
C LYS A 83 -3.58 -3.14 19.98
N LEU A 84 -4.34 -2.23 19.36
CA LEU A 84 -3.81 -0.99 18.78
C LEU A 84 -2.96 -0.18 19.76
N SER A 85 -3.34 -0.10 21.03
CA SER A 85 -2.57 0.62 22.06
C SER A 85 -1.17 0.01 22.30
N GLU A 86 -1.02 -1.30 22.18
CA GLU A 86 0.29 -1.97 22.28
C GLU A 86 1.17 -1.59 21.09
N PHE A 87 0.61 -1.51 19.87
CA PHE A 87 1.33 -1.04 18.69
C PHE A 87 1.69 0.45 18.76
N GLN A 88 0.81 1.29 19.32
CA GLN A 88 1.11 2.70 19.57
C GLN A 88 2.30 2.85 20.52
N LEU A 89 2.36 2.05 21.58
CA LEU A 89 3.52 2.04 22.49
C LEU A 89 4.81 1.60 21.77
N LEU A 90 4.75 0.61 20.87
CA LEU A 90 5.91 0.23 20.05
C LEU A 90 6.38 1.39 19.15
N LYS A 91 5.44 2.16 18.57
CA LYS A 91 5.73 3.36 17.79
C LYS A 91 6.40 4.44 18.64
N GLU A 92 5.83 4.73 19.81
CA GLU A 92 6.36 5.74 20.76
C GLU A 92 7.79 5.39 21.22
N ASN A 93 8.07 4.10 21.40
CA ASN A 93 9.39 3.60 21.74
C ASN A 93 10.36 3.51 20.54
N GLY A 94 9.95 3.91 19.33
CA GLY A 94 10.77 3.88 18.12
C GLY A 94 11.07 2.48 17.58
N ILE A 95 10.26 1.48 17.93
CA ILE A 95 10.47 0.08 17.54
C ILE A 95 9.85 -0.22 16.16
N ILE A 96 8.72 0.42 15.86
CA ILE A 96 8.00 0.24 14.57
C ILE A 96 7.62 1.59 13.96
N ASP A 97 7.54 1.61 12.63
CA ASP A 97 6.92 2.70 11.88
C ASP A 97 5.45 2.36 11.62
N LEU A 98 4.58 2.84 12.51
CA LEU A 98 3.16 2.48 12.55
C LEU A 98 2.31 3.37 11.64
N VAL A 99 1.57 2.71 10.75
CA VAL A 99 0.46 3.27 9.95
C VAL A 99 -0.85 2.65 10.43
N VAL A 100 -1.78 3.48 10.89
CA VAL A 100 -3.14 3.02 11.25
C VAL A 100 -4.00 3.05 10.00
N VAL A 101 -4.65 1.94 9.69
CA VAL A 101 -5.53 1.77 8.51
C VAL A 101 -6.95 1.42 8.96
N GLU A 102 -7.95 1.61 8.10
CA GLU A 102 -9.33 1.25 8.43
C GLU A 102 -9.44 -0.24 8.79
N SER A 103 -8.89 -1.09 7.92
CA SER A 103 -8.83 -2.54 8.09
C SER A 103 -7.54 -3.11 7.51
N THR A 104 -7.12 -4.24 8.05
CA THR A 104 -6.14 -5.13 7.43
C THR A 104 -6.89 -6.31 6.78
N GLY A 105 -6.31 -6.89 5.72
CA GLY A 105 -6.89 -8.04 5.00
C GLY A 105 -7.06 -9.24 5.89
#